data_AF-A0A6B3I6I8-F1
#
_entry.id   AF-A0A6B3I6I8-F1
#
_cell.length_a   1.000
_cell.length_b   1.000
_cell.length_c   1.000
_cell.angle_alpha   90.00
_cell.angle_beta   90.00
_cell.angle_gamma   90.00
#
_symmetry.space_group_name_H-M   'P 1'
#
loop_
_entity.id
_entity.type
_entity.pdbx_description
1 polymer ?
#
loop_
_entity_poly.entity_id
_entity_poly.type
_entity_poly.pdbx_seq_one_letter_code
_entity_poly.pdbx_strand_id
1 'polypeptide(L)' 'MNPLTEQEIRTAFVNCTKGEAKRLNIPRDLAERPWGDMDFLGWRDPQAPDRAYIVAV' A
#
# COMPACT_ATOMS: atom_id res chain seq x y z
N MET A 1 -11.81 8.24 -0.79
CA MET A 1 -10.97 7.95 0.40
C MET A 1 -10.06 9.11 0.78
N ASN A 2 -9.57 9.14 2.02
CA ASN A 2 -8.49 10.06 2.43
C ASN A 2 -7.12 9.54 1.93
N PRO A 3 -6.24 10.41 1.42
CA PRO A 3 -4.88 10.02 1.04
C PRO A 3 -4.11 9.40 2.21
N LEU A 4 -3.49 8.24 1.96
CA LEU A 4 -2.60 7.60 2.92
C LEU A 4 -1.13 7.89 2.60
N THR A 5 -0.35 8.12 3.64
CA THR A 5 1.11 8.21 3.58
C THR A 5 1.73 6.81 3.49
N GLU A 6 2.98 6.76 3.00
CA GLU A 6 3.77 5.54 3.03
C GLU A 6 3.88 4.94 4.44
N GLN A 7 4.03 5.79 5.46
CA GLN A 7 4.14 5.36 6.85
C GLN A 7 2.84 4.70 7.34
N GLU A 8 1.68 5.32 7.08
CA GLU A 8 0.37 4.78 7.47
C GLU A 8 0.13 3.41 6.81
N ILE A 9 0.43 3.29 5.51
CA ILE A 9 0.35 2.02 4.77
C ILE A 9 1.22 0.96 5.45
N ARG A 10 2.49 1.25 5.73
CA ARG A 10 3.40 0.27 6.36
C ARG A 10 2.92 -0.17 7.73
N THR A 11 2.35 0.74 8.52
CA THR A 11 1.82 0.43 9.86
C THR A 11 0.50 -0.36 9.82
N ALA A 12 -0.25 -0.31 8.72
CA ALA A 12 -1.50 -1.03 8.57
C ALA A 12 -1.32 -2.56 8.41
N PHE A 13 -0.15 -3.02 7.94
CA PHE A 13 0.16 -4.46 7.78
C PHE A 13 0.58 -5.11 9.11
N VAL A 14 -0.31 -5.06 10.10
CA VAL A 14 -0.07 -5.63 11.46
C VAL A 14 0.05 -7.16 11.47
N ASN A 15 -0.42 -7.83 10.42
CA ASN A 15 -0.32 -9.27 10.21
C ASN A 15 1.02 -9.71 9.58
N CYS A 16 1.89 -8.76 9.23
CA CYS A 16 3.22 -9.02 8.71
C CYS A 16 4.29 -8.69 9.74
N THR A 17 5.47 -9.28 9.59
CA THR A 17 6.65 -8.85 10.34
C THR A 17 7.03 -7.41 9.96
N LYS A 18 7.72 -6.69 10.87
CA LYS A 18 8.26 -5.35 10.59
C LYS A 18 9.15 -5.32 9.33
N GLY A 19 9.89 -6.39 9.07
CA GLY A 19 10.75 -6.51 7.90
C GLY A 19 9.97 -6.65 6.59
N GLU A 20 8.87 -7.41 6.60
CA GLU A 20 7.95 -7.52 5.46
C GLU A 20 7.25 -6.20 5.18
N ALA A 21 6.72 -5.54 6.22
CA ALA A 21 6.09 -4.23 6.10
C ALA A 21 7.07 -3.17 5.56
N LYS A 22 8.35 -3.22 5.93
CA LYS A 22 9.40 -2.30 5.42
C LYS A 22 9.77 -2.57 3.95
N ARG A 23 9.58 -3.79 3.45
CA ARG A 23 9.94 -4.19 2.07
C ARG A 23 8.79 -4.08 1.07
N LEU A 24 7.61 -3.66 1.50
CA LEU A 24 6.50 -3.36 0.59
C LEU A 24 6.97 -2.39 -0.49
N ASN A 25 6.87 -2.81 -1.75
CA ASN A 25 7.10 -1.98 -2.93
C ASN A 25 5.85 -1.11 -3.17
N ILE A 26 5.73 -0.02 -2.40
CA ILE A 26 4.61 0.91 -2.49
C ILE A 26 4.68 1.69 -3.82
N PRO A 27 3.53 1.97 -4.48
CA PRO A 27 3.52 2.75 -5.73
C PRO A 27 4.21 4.10 -5.55
N ARG A 28 5.13 4.46 -6.46
CA ARG A 28 5.90 5.73 -6.38
C ARG A 28 5.04 6.97 -6.61
N ASP A 29 3.92 6.78 -7.31
CA ASP A 29 2.90 7.76 -7.65
C ASP A 29 1.82 7.89 -6.57
N LEU A 30 2.04 7.39 -5.34
CA LEU A 30 1.05 7.37 -4.26
C LEU A 30 0.39 8.72 -3.99
N ALA A 31 1.18 9.80 -4.00
CA ALA A 31 0.70 11.16 -3.76
C ALA A 31 -0.13 11.73 -4.92
N GLU A 32 0.01 11.17 -6.12
CA GLU A 32 -0.67 11.61 -7.35
C GLU A 32 -1.96 10.82 -7.62
N ARG A 33 -2.22 9.77 -6.82
CA ARG A 33 -3.40 8.93 -6.98
C ARG A 33 -4.68 9.73 -6.71
N PRO A 34 -5.76 9.49 -7.48
CA PRO A 34 -7.04 10.18 -7.30
C PRO A 34 -7.83 9.58 -6.12
N TRP A 35 -7.30 9.71 -4.90
CA TRP A 35 -7.87 9.09 -3.68
C TRP A 35 -9.35 9.38 -3.46
N GLY A 36 -9.83 10.56 -3.88
CA GLY A 36 -11.23 10.96 -3.78
C GLY A 36 -12.19 10.00 -4.48
N ASP A 37 -11.75 9.41 -5.59
CA ASP A 37 -12.57 8.57 -6.47
C ASP A 37 -12.31 7.06 -6.27
N MET A 38 -11.52 6.69 -5.26
CA MET A 38 -11.13 5.30 -4.99
C MET A 38 -11.87 4.74 -3.78
N ASP A 39 -12.28 3.47 -3.88
CA ASP A 39 -12.78 2.65 -2.76
C ASP A 39 -11.65 1.95 -1.98
N PHE A 40 -10.58 1.57 -2.68
CA PHE A 40 -9.35 1.00 -2.11
C PHE A 40 -8.16 1.26 -3.06
N LEU A 41 -6.94 1.22 -2.51
CA LEU A 41 -5.71 1.16 -3.31
C LEU A 41 -5.17 -0.27 -3.29
N GLY A 42 -5.15 -0.92 -4.45
CA GLY A 42 -4.55 -2.23 -4.64
C GLY A 42 -3.31 -2.17 -5.52
N TRP A 43 -2.27 -2.95 -5.20
CA TRP A 43 -1.08 -3.07 -6.05
C TRP A 43 -0.43 -4.46 -5.92
N ARG A 44 0.37 -4.83 -6.91
CA ARG A 44 1.19 -6.05 -6.89
C ARG A 44 2.64 -5.72 -6.60
N ASP A 45 3.33 -6.65 -5.94
CA ASP A 45 4.77 -6.55 -5.73
C ASP A 45 5.52 -6.83 -7.06
N PRO A 46 6.28 -5.88 -7.62
CA PRO A 46 7.05 -6.11 -8.85
C PRO A 46 8.14 -7.18 -8.69
N GLN A 47 8.57 -7.48 -7.45
CA GLN A 47 9.58 -8.51 -7.17
C GLN A 47 8.94 -9.87 -6.79
N ALA A 48 7.63 -9.91 -6.57
CA ALA A 48 6.90 -11.13 -6.21
C ALA A 48 5.50 -11.10 -6.88
N PRO A 49 5.37 -11.53 -8.15
CA PRO A 49 4.13 -11.40 -8.93
C PRO A 49 2.88 -12.04 -8.29
N ASP A 50 3.08 -13.10 -7.49
CA ASP A 50 2.01 -13.79 -6.76
C ASP A 50 1.56 -13.05 -5.49
N ARG A 51 2.19 -11.93 -5.16
CA ARG A 51 1.88 -11.12 -3.99
C ARG A 51 1.19 -9.82 -4.39
N ALA A 52 -0.01 -9.63 -3.84
CA ALA A 52 -0.79 -8.41 -3.97
C ALA A 52 -1.12 -7.84 -2.59
N TYR A 53 -1.33 -6.53 -2.56
CA TYR A 53 -1.66 -5.77 -1.37
C TYR A 53 -2.89 -4.91 -1.64
N ILE A 54 -3.63 -4.62 -0.59
CA ILE A 54 -4.79 -3.74 -0.62
C ILE A 54 -4.81 -2.91 0.66
N VAL A 55 -5.13 -1.63 0.54
CA VAL A 55 -5.41 -0.73 1.67
C VAL A 55 -6.71 0.04 1.40
N ALA A 56 -7.45 0.30 2.47
CA ALA A 56 -8.65 1.12 2.48
C ALA A 56 -8.71 1.88 3.83
N VAL A 57 -9.48 2.97 3.88
CA VAL A 57 -9.67 3.83 5.07
C VAL A 57 -11.12 3.89 5.47
#